data_AF-T1B574-F1
#
_entry.id   AF-T1B574-F1
#
_cell.length_a   1.000
_cell.length_b   1.000
_cell.length_c   1.000
_cell.angle_alpha   90.00
_cell.angle_beta   90.00
_cell.angle_gamma   90.00
#
_symmetry.space_group_name_H-M   'P 1'
#
loop_
_entity.id
_entity.type
_entity.pdbx_description
1 polymer ?
#
loop_
_entity_poly.entity_id
_entity_poly.type
_entity_poly.pdbx_seq_one_letter_code
_entity_poly.pdbx_strand_id
1 'polypeptide(L)'
;IQEHGYIPHGVDRRQERDAQRRDPAKKARRWVVEVCHSGFNRFRKLLVRYEKLERSFVALNHLAAAIIALRKVPLTINIIYG
;
A
#
# COMPACT_ATOMS: atom_id res chain seq x y z
N ILE A 1 -2.80 -8.48 -19.01
CA ILE A 1 -1.60 -8.79 -18.17
C ILE A 1 -0.67 -9.73 -18.91
N GLN A 2 -1.10 -10.95 -19.26
CA GLN A 2 -0.33 -11.86 -20.13
C GLN A 2 -0.12 -11.29 -21.54
N GLU A 3 -1.11 -10.56 -22.08
CA GLU A 3 -1.05 -9.92 -23.40
C GLU A 3 0.03 -8.82 -23.53
N HIS A 4 0.54 -8.31 -22.40
CA HIS A 4 1.59 -7.28 -22.37
C HIS A 4 2.95 -7.85 -21.93
N GLY A 5 3.11 -9.18 -21.85
CA GLY A 5 4.38 -9.82 -21.49
C GLY A 5 4.78 -9.68 -20.01
N TYR A 6 3.91 -9.18 -19.14
CA TYR A 6 4.22 -9.09 -17.71
C TYR A 6 4.13 -10.46 -17.06
N ILE A 7 5.22 -10.89 -16.42
CA ILE A 7 5.25 -12.10 -15.58
C ILE A 7 4.60 -11.75 -14.24
N PRO A 8 3.45 -12.35 -13.89
CA PRO A 8 2.85 -12.13 -12.59
C PRO A 8 3.71 -12.80 -11.51
N HIS A 9 4.42 -11.99 -10.72
CA HIS A 9 5.16 -12.48 -9.54
C HIS A 9 4.26 -12.76 -8.32
N GLY A 10 2.95 -12.49 -8.43
CA GLY A 10 1.98 -12.76 -7.38
C GLY A 10 1.63 -14.25 -7.32
N VAL A 11 1.97 -14.90 -6.20
CA VAL A 11 1.60 -16.29 -5.93
C VAL A 11 0.13 -16.38 -5.55
N ASP A 12 -0.58 -17.39 -6.09
CA ASP A 12 -1.94 -17.68 -5.68
C ASP A 12 -2.02 -18.05 -4.19
N ARG A 13 -3.17 -17.80 -3.55
CA ARG A 13 -3.39 -18.08 -2.13
C ARG A 13 -3.19 -19.55 -1.78
N ARG A 14 -3.53 -20.48 -2.68
CA ARG A 14 -3.29 -21.92 -2.48
C ARG A 14 -1.79 -22.24 -2.55
N GLN A 15 -1.07 -21.70 -3.52
CA GLN A 15 0.39 -21.88 -3.63
C GLN A 15 1.14 -21.27 -2.44
N GLU A 16 0.68 -20.13 -1.93
CA GLU A 16 1.25 -19.48 -0.74
C GLU A 16 1.03 -20.35 0.52
N ARG A 17 -0.17 -20.91 0.69
CA ARG A 17 -0.48 -21.87 1.77
C ARG A 17 0.36 -23.13 1.66
N ASP A 18 0.52 -23.69 0.48
CA ASP A 18 1.30 -24.90 0.26
C ASP A 18 2.80 -24.64 0.39
N ALA A 19 3.27 -23.43 0.11
CA ALA A 19 4.63 -23.00 0.39
C ALA A 19 4.89 -22.79 1.89
N GLN A 20 3.93 -22.22 2.62
CA GLN A 20 3.99 -22.07 4.08
C GLN A 20 3.92 -23.42 4.81
N ARG A 21 3.21 -24.42 4.26
CA ARG A 21 3.22 -25.80 4.76
C ARG A 21 4.57 -26.51 4.56
N ARG A 22 5.26 -26.21 3.46
CA ARG A 22 6.56 -26.80 3.11
C ARG A 22 7.74 -26.14 3.82
N ASP A 23 7.64 -24.84 4.09
CA ASP A 23 8.67 -24.05 4.76
C ASP A 23 8.03 -23.23 5.89
N PRO A 24 8.18 -23.65 7.16
CA PRO A 24 7.66 -22.94 8.32
C PRO A 24 8.27 -21.53 8.51
N ALA A 25 9.44 -21.26 7.95
CA ALA A 25 10.10 -19.96 8.04
C ALA A 25 9.52 -18.94 7.02
N LYS A 26 8.76 -19.40 6.02
CA LYS A 26 8.08 -18.52 5.06
C LYS A 26 6.94 -17.76 5.71
N LYS A 27 7.15 -16.46 5.89
CA LYS A 27 6.14 -15.50 6.33
C LYS A 27 5.59 -14.71 5.14
N ALA A 28 4.27 -14.77 4.94
CA ALA A 28 3.59 -13.87 4.01
C ALA A 28 3.66 -12.42 4.54
N ARG A 29 4.20 -11.49 3.75
CA ARG A 29 4.40 -10.08 4.14
C ARG A 29 3.24 -9.16 3.71
N ARG A 30 2.03 -9.71 3.51
CA ARG A 30 0.84 -8.95 3.09
C ARG A 30 0.47 -7.83 4.06
N TRP A 31 0.76 -8.02 5.35
CA TRP A 31 0.54 -7.02 6.39
C TRP A 31 1.13 -5.65 6.04
N VAL A 32 2.23 -5.58 5.27
CA VAL A 32 2.83 -4.30 4.86
C VAL A 32 1.91 -3.53 3.92
N VAL A 33 1.33 -4.22 2.93
CA VAL A 33 0.37 -3.64 1.98
C VAL A 33 -0.91 -3.26 2.70
N GLU A 34 -1.40 -4.12 3.59
CA GLU A 34 -2.60 -3.87 4.40
C GLU A 34 -2.42 -2.64 5.31
N VAL A 35 -1.26 -2.50 5.96
CA VAL A 35 -0.91 -1.32 6.77
C VAL A 35 -0.86 -0.06 5.90
N CYS A 36 -0.27 -0.13 4.72
CA CYS A 36 -0.23 1.00 3.78
C CYS A 36 -1.66 1.38 3.36
N HIS A 37 -2.47 0.40 2.95
CA HIS A 37 -3.86 0.60 2.52
C HIS A 37 -4.74 1.14 3.66
N SER A 38 -4.53 0.69 4.90
CA SER A 38 -5.16 1.25 6.10
C SER A 38 -4.79 2.73 6.30
N GLY A 39 -3.56 3.12 5.98
CA GLY A 39 -3.13 4.52 5.97
C GLY A 39 -3.89 5.36 4.95
N PHE A 40 -4.01 4.85 3.71
CA PHE A 40 -4.79 5.51 2.65
C PHE A 40 -6.28 5.65 3.00
N ASN A 41 -6.88 4.63 3.62
CA ASN A 41 -8.30 4.64 3.99
C ASN A 41 -8.68 5.68 5.07
N ARG A 42 -7.70 6.24 5.79
CA ARG A 42 -7.93 7.33 6.76
C ARG A 42 -8.11 8.70 6.09
N PHE A 43 -7.71 8.85 4.84
CA PHE A 43 -7.89 10.10 4.11
C PHE A 43 -9.30 10.14 3.52
N ARG A 44 -10.20 10.89 4.18
CA ARG A 44 -11.60 11.05 3.73
C ARG A 44 -11.70 11.54 2.28
N LYS A 45 -10.75 12.36 1.82
CA LYS A 45 -10.67 12.89 0.45
C LYS A 45 -10.31 11.82 -0.60
N LEU A 46 -9.62 10.75 -0.21
CA LEU A 46 -9.24 9.64 -1.10
C LEU A 46 -10.28 8.52 -1.13
N LEU A 47 -11.08 8.38 -0.07
CA LEU A 47 -12.09 7.31 0.07
C LEU A 47 -13.15 7.38 -1.03
N VAL A 48 -13.56 8.59 -1.42
CA VAL A 48 -14.43 8.81 -2.58
C VAL A 48 -13.66 9.62 -3.62
N ARG A 49 -13.55 9.08 -4.84
CA ARG A 49 -12.89 9.77 -5.94
C ARG A 49 -13.78 10.88 -6.47
N TYR A 50 -13.48 12.11 -6.07
CA TYR A 50 -14.11 13.33 -6.62
C TYR A 50 -13.29 13.98 -7.74
N GLU A 51 -12.02 13.60 -7.90
CA GLU A 51 -11.14 14.17 -8.90
C GLU A 51 -11.56 13.75 -10.30
N LYS A 52 -11.99 14.73 -11.11
CA LYS A 52 -12.41 14.52 -12.51
C LYS A 52 -11.24 14.12 -13.41
N LEU A 53 -10.02 14.56 -13.07
CA LEU A 53 -8.82 14.29 -13.86
C LEU A 53 -7.96 13.23 -13.20
N GLU A 54 -7.43 12.32 -14.01
CA GLU A 54 -6.55 11.24 -13.55
C GLU A 54 -5.27 11.77 -12.92
N ARG A 55 -4.66 12.81 -13.53
CA ARG A 55 -3.45 13.45 -12.98
C ARG A 55 -3.65 13.98 -11.56
N SER A 56 -4.83 14.56 -11.28
CA SER A 56 -5.14 15.13 -9.96
C SER A 56 -5.30 14.01 -8.93
N PHE A 57 -5.95 12.91 -9.31
CA PHE A 57 -6.06 11.73 -8.45
C PHE A 57 -4.69 11.12 -8.15
N VAL A 58 -3.82 10.97 -9.15
CA VAL A 58 -2.46 10.46 -8.96
C VAL A 58 -1.65 11.37 -8.05
N ALA A 59 -1.72 12.69 -8.24
CA ALA A 59 -1.04 13.65 -7.38
C ALA A 59 -1.51 13.56 -5.92
N LEU A 60 -2.83 13.41 -5.69
CA LEU A 60 -3.41 13.24 -4.36
C LEU A 60 -2.92 11.95 -3.68
N ASN A 61 -2.79 10.85 -4.43
CA ASN A 61 -2.24 9.60 -3.92
C ASN A 61 -0.78 9.75 -3.50
N HIS A 62 0.05 10.43 -4.30
CA HIS A 62 1.44 10.70 -3.95
C HIS A 62 1.55 11.58 -2.71
N LEU A 63 0.71 12.61 -2.61
CA LEU A 63 0.67 13.47 -1.42
C LEU A 63 0.30 12.67 -0.16
N ALA A 64 -0.70 11.80 -0.23
CA ALA A 64 -1.07 10.94 0.89
C ALA A 64 0.06 9.97 1.28
N ALA A 65 0.74 9.36 0.29
CA ALA A 65 1.90 8.51 0.52
C ALA A 65 3.02 9.27 1.26
N ALA A 66 3.33 10.50 0.82
CA ALA A 66 4.34 11.35 1.43
C ALA A 66 3.98 11.68 2.90
N ILE A 67 2.72 12.01 3.19
CA ILE A 67 2.25 12.28 4.55
C ILE A 67 2.34 11.03 5.44
N ILE A 68 1.97 9.84 4.92
CA ILE A 68 2.09 8.57 5.66
C ILE A 68 3.56 8.31 6.00
N ALA A 69 4.46 8.48 5.02
CA ALA A 69 5.90 8.29 5.21
C ALA A 69 6.45 9.27 6.26
N LEU A 70 6.08 10.55 6.16
CA LEU A 70 6.50 11.58 7.12
C LEU A 70 6.05 11.26 8.55
N ARG A 71 4.81 10.79 8.74
CA ARG A 71 4.28 10.37 10.06
C ARG A 71 4.98 9.16 10.66
N LYS A 72 5.67 8.36 9.86
CA LYS A 72 6.40 7.17 10.33
C LYS A 72 7.83 7.48 10.75
N VAL A 73 8.33 8.68 10.47
CA VAL A 73 9.65 9.10 10.94
C VAL A 73 9.58 9.28 12.47
N PRO A 74 10.42 8.59 13.25
CA PRO A 74 10.46 8.73 14.69
C PRO A 74 11.10 10.07 15.04
N LEU A 75 10.27 11.08 15.24
CA LEU A 75 10.71 12.40 15.66
C LEU A 75 10.08 12.73 17.00
N THR A 76 10.85 13.38 17.87
CA THR A 76 10.42 13.80 19.20
C THR A 76 9.33 14.89 19.14
N ILE A 77 9.26 15.61 18.00
CA ILE A 77 8.39 16.76 17.79
C ILE A 77 7.43 16.46 16.64
N ASN A 78 6.16 16.81 16.79
CA ASN A 78 5.16 16.55 15.77
C ASN A 78 5.17 17.66 14.69
N ILE A 79 6.00 17.49 13.66
CA ILE A 79 6.21 18.51 12.60
C ILE A 79 4.91 18.94 11.90
N ILE A 80 3.87 18.10 11.95
CA ILE A 80 2.61 18.37 11.25
C ILE A 80 1.75 19.40 12.00
N TYR A 81 1.90 19.51 13.33
CA TYR A 81 1.03 20.35 14.13
C TYR A 81 1.68 21.65 14.62
N GLY A 82 3.01 21.79 14.48
CA GLY A 82 3.74 22.97 14.98
C GLY A 82 3.91 22.95 16.49
#